data_AF-A0A4Y2PLU0-F1
#
_entry.id   AF-A0A4Y2PLU0-F1
#
_cell.length_a   1.000
_cell.length_b   1.000
_cell.length_c   1.000
_cell.angle_alpha   90.00
_cell.angle_beta   90.00
_cell.angle_gamma   90.00
#
_symmetry.space_group_name_H-M   'P 1'
#
loop_
_entity.id
_entity.type
_entity.pdbx_description
1 polymer ?
#
loop_
_entity_poly.entity_id
_entity_poly.type
_entity_poly.pdbx_seq_one_letter_code
_entity_poly.pdbx_strand_id
1 'polypeptide(L)'
;PVLIIDIKRVKNVLPSRPTKQIPITKDVKNWSPGKIKALSKEINIKLSDGVNKEKEAQKKRIDALSEVQKKEVIDFYKQDSISRILPGKKEYVSVKDPVTGKRTKYQKRILIMKLKEAYQLFKEEAKIYIGFSTFAALRPAEVFPVSQRDHEVCMCMYHENIEMLLDCLNKINKTVKLPTNAEIAMKETVCDNKSLSCCKRNCKECGVDAWVNRVINFDENDLEEDMETNFYKWKRI
;
A
#
# COMPACT_ATOMS: atom_id res chain seq x y z
N PRO A 1 21.37 52.61 10.81
CA PRO A 1 22.39 52.12 11.76
C PRO A 1 21.97 50.85 12.52
N VAL A 2 20.70 50.74 12.95
CA VAL A 2 20.20 49.61 13.75
C VAL A 2 20.16 48.28 12.95
N LEU A 3 19.71 48.30 11.69
CA LEU A 3 19.57 47.09 10.85
C LEU A 3 20.88 46.34 10.52
N ILE A 4 22.04 47.01 10.58
CA ILE A 4 23.32 46.39 10.20
C ILE A 4 23.88 45.53 11.34
N ILE A 5 23.59 45.90 12.59
CA ILE A 5 24.08 45.20 13.78
C ILE A 5 23.37 43.85 13.93
N ASP A 6 22.07 43.79 13.60
CA ASP A 6 21.26 42.57 13.70
C ASP A 6 21.66 41.49 12.68
N ILE A 7 22.15 41.87 11.49
CA ILE A 7 22.58 40.93 10.45
C ILE A 7 23.82 40.11 10.88
N LYS A 8 24.71 40.68 11.71
CA LYS A 8 25.91 39.97 12.19
C LYS A 8 25.55 38.87 13.19
N ARG A 9 24.50 39.05 13.99
CA ARG A 9 24.07 38.09 15.03
C ARG A 9 23.44 36.81 14.46
N VAL A 10 22.84 36.88 13.26
CA VAL A 10 22.10 35.78 12.61
C VAL A 10 23.00 34.69 12.02
N LYS A 11 24.26 35.00 11.68
CA LYS A 11 25.17 34.02 11.04
C LYS A 11 25.53 32.83 11.94
N ASN A 12 25.47 33.00 13.26
CA ASN A 12 25.92 31.99 14.22
C ASN A 12 24.84 30.96 14.62
N VAL A 13 23.63 31.04 14.05
CA VAL A 13 22.48 30.19 14.44
C VAL A 13 21.93 29.36 13.26
N LEU A 14 22.66 29.29 12.13
CA LEU A 14 22.16 28.60 10.94
C LEU A 14 22.39 27.08 11.00
N PRO A 15 21.37 26.24 10.75
CA PRO A 15 21.53 24.79 10.65
C PRO A 15 22.27 24.38 9.36
N SER A 16 23.10 23.35 9.46
CA SER A 16 24.11 22.92 8.47
C SER A 16 23.58 22.28 7.18
N ARG A 17 22.29 22.37 6.84
CA ARG A 17 21.72 21.74 5.62
C ARG A 17 21.22 22.77 4.60
N PRO A 18 21.47 22.57 3.29
CA PRO A 18 21.17 23.57 2.28
C PRO A 18 19.72 23.44 1.80
N THR A 19 18.77 24.03 2.52
CA THR A 19 17.51 24.45 1.89
C THR A 19 17.79 25.71 1.07
N LYS A 20 17.32 25.75 -0.19
CA LYS A 20 17.54 26.84 -1.17
C LYS A 20 17.67 28.19 -0.49
N GLN A 21 18.90 28.66 -0.33
CA GLN A 21 19.17 29.96 0.28
C GLN A 21 18.71 31.01 -0.73
N ILE A 22 17.73 31.84 -0.35
CA ILE A 22 17.51 33.11 -1.05
C ILE A 22 18.72 33.97 -0.68
N PRO A 23 19.63 34.30 -1.60
CA PRO A 23 20.78 35.10 -1.26
C PRO A 23 20.26 36.47 -0.82
N ILE A 24 20.47 36.82 0.45
CA ILE A 24 20.25 38.18 0.93
C ILE A 24 21.39 39.02 0.34
N THR A 25 21.23 39.46 -0.91
CA THR A 25 22.11 40.44 -1.52
C THR A 25 21.89 41.80 -0.86
N LYS A 26 22.88 42.69 -0.94
CA LYS A 26 22.92 44.00 -0.28
C LYS A 26 21.81 44.97 -0.74
N ASP A 27 20.96 44.57 -1.68
CA ASP A 27 19.99 45.42 -2.39
C ASP A 27 18.53 45.09 -2.04
N VAL A 28 18.24 44.86 -0.76
CA VAL A 28 16.86 44.74 -0.23
C VAL A 28 16.02 45.98 -0.60
N LYS A 29 16.65 47.13 -0.82
CA LYS A 29 16.02 48.38 -1.26
C LYS A 29 15.33 48.30 -2.63
N ASN A 30 15.78 47.41 -3.51
CA ASN A 30 15.24 47.28 -4.88
C ASN A 30 14.24 46.12 -5.01
N TRP A 31 13.84 45.50 -3.90
CA TRP A 31 12.90 44.39 -3.94
C TRP A 31 11.46 44.88 -4.13
N SER A 32 10.68 44.10 -4.86
CA SER A 32 9.25 44.37 -5.01
C SER A 32 8.54 44.29 -3.65
N PRO A 33 7.44 45.03 -3.45
CA PRO A 33 6.68 45.01 -2.18
C PRO A 33 6.29 43.61 -1.72
N GLY A 34 5.98 42.70 -2.66
CA GLY A 34 5.67 41.30 -2.37
C GLY A 34 6.86 40.51 -1.80
N LYS A 35 8.08 40.73 -2.31
CA LYS A 35 9.31 40.10 -1.81
C LYS A 35 9.66 40.61 -0.40
N ILE A 36 9.51 41.92 -0.17
CA ILE A 36 9.72 42.53 1.15
C ILE A 36 8.71 41.94 2.17
N LYS A 37 7.44 41.80 1.77
CA LYS A 37 6.40 41.21 2.62
C LYS A 37 6.69 39.74 2.96
N ALA A 38 7.13 38.94 2.00
CA ALA A 38 7.51 37.55 2.24
C ALA A 38 8.71 37.44 3.20
N LEU A 39 9.75 38.25 3.01
CA LEU A 39 10.90 38.30 3.91
C LEU A 39 10.51 38.73 5.33
N SER A 40 9.66 39.75 5.47
CA SER A 40 9.17 40.21 6.78
C SER A 40 8.41 39.12 7.52
N LYS A 41 7.63 38.31 6.79
CA LYS A 41 6.88 37.18 7.34
C LYS A 41 7.83 36.07 7.78
N GLU A 42 8.83 35.74 6.96
CA GLU A 42 9.86 34.74 7.26
C GLU A 42 10.69 35.14 8.50
N ILE A 43 11.10 36.41 8.59
CA ILE A 43 11.86 36.94 9.72
C ILE A 43 11.02 36.92 11.00
N ASN A 44 9.75 37.34 10.93
CA ASN A 44 8.85 37.30 12.09
C ASN A 44 8.60 35.88 12.58
N ILE A 45 8.46 34.90 11.68
CA ILE A 45 8.33 33.48 12.05
C ILE A 45 9.59 33.01 12.78
N LYS A 46 10.78 33.28 12.23
CA LYS A 46 12.05 32.85 12.85
C LYS A 46 12.36 33.54 14.18
N LEU A 47 11.98 34.81 14.34
CA LEU A 47 12.09 35.51 15.62
C LEU A 47 11.08 34.97 16.64
N SER A 48 9.90 34.55 16.20
CA SER A 48 8.90 33.94 17.07
C SER A 48 9.25 32.51 17.51
N ASP A 49 9.99 31.76 16.69
CA ASP A 49 10.46 30.41 17.03
C ASP A 49 11.54 30.39 18.14
N GLY A 50 12.18 31.54 18.41
CA GLY A 50 13.15 31.71 19.50
C GLY A 50 12.53 32.08 20.86
N VAL A 51 11.24 32.43 20.88
CA VAL A 51 10.50 32.73 22.11
C VAL A 51 9.63 31.51 22.40
N ASN A 52 9.90 30.82 23.51
CA ASN A 52 8.99 29.84 24.09
C ASN A 52 7.68 30.55 24.46
N LYS A 53 6.80 30.75 23.49
CA LYS A 53 5.39 30.98 23.76
C LYS A 53 4.84 29.61 24.11
N GLU A 54 4.42 29.46 25.38
CA GLU A 54 3.38 28.50 25.71
C GLU A 54 2.31 28.64 24.63
N LYS A 55 2.15 27.60 23.81
CA LYS A 55 1.19 27.65 22.71
C LYS A 55 -0.18 27.73 23.36
N GLU A 56 -0.73 28.95 23.46
CA GLU A 56 -2.14 29.15 23.76
C GLU A 56 -2.93 28.18 22.89
N ALA A 57 -3.77 27.37 23.53
CA ALA A 57 -4.55 26.35 22.84
C ALA A 57 -5.34 27.03 21.72
N GLN A 58 -4.93 26.80 20.47
CA GLN A 58 -5.64 27.33 19.31
C GLN A 58 -7.11 26.95 19.45
N LYS A 59 -7.99 27.95 19.31
CA LYS A 59 -9.45 27.73 19.37
C LYS A 59 -9.79 26.60 18.41
N LYS A 60 -10.25 25.47 18.97
CA LYS A 60 -10.71 24.33 18.18
C LYS A 60 -11.83 24.83 17.28
N ARG A 61 -11.78 24.44 16.00
CA ARG A 61 -12.87 24.76 15.10
C ARG A 61 -14.16 24.12 15.63
N ILE A 62 -15.27 24.81 15.44
CA ILE A 62 -16.59 24.38 15.94
C ILE A 62 -17.01 23.05 15.28
N ASP A 63 -16.53 22.80 14.06
CA ASP A 63 -16.75 21.57 13.28
C ASP A 63 -15.71 20.46 13.55
N ALA A 64 -14.85 20.61 14.56
CA ALA A 64 -13.86 19.61 14.89
C ALA A 64 -14.52 18.35 15.47
N LEU A 65 -14.22 17.18 14.89
CA LEU A 65 -14.67 15.88 15.40
C LEU A 65 -14.25 15.69 16.86
N SER A 66 -15.20 15.21 17.67
CA SER A 66 -14.93 14.84 19.06
C SER A 66 -14.01 13.61 19.12
N GLU A 67 -13.33 13.42 20.26
CA GLU A 67 -12.47 12.23 20.43
C GLU A 67 -13.27 10.93 20.38
N VAL A 68 -14.55 10.96 20.80
CA VAL A 68 -15.47 9.82 20.70
C VAL A 68 -15.72 9.46 19.23
N GLN A 69 -16.02 10.46 18.39
CA GLN A 69 -16.26 10.24 16.96
C GLN A 69 -15.01 9.73 16.23
N LYS A 70 -13.83 10.24 16.61
CA LYS A 70 -12.56 9.72 16.05
C LYS A 70 -12.34 8.25 16.43
N LYS A 71 -12.66 7.90 17.66
CA LYS A 71 -12.54 6.52 18.13
C LYS A 71 -13.48 5.59 17.37
N GLU A 72 -14.72 6.02 17.12
CA GLU A 72 -15.68 5.25 16.31
C GLU A 72 -15.17 4.98 14.89
N VAL A 73 -14.56 5.97 14.24
CA VAL A 73 -13.91 5.78 12.92
C VAL A 73 -12.75 4.78 13.01
N ILE A 74 -11.92 4.87 14.05
CA ILE A 74 -10.79 3.95 14.28
C ILE A 74 -11.28 2.52 14.52
N ASP A 75 -12.34 2.37 15.33
CA ASP A 75 -12.92 1.08 15.67
C ASP A 75 -13.57 0.45 14.44
N PHE A 76 -14.25 1.24 13.59
CA PHE A 76 -14.74 0.79 12.28
C PHE A 76 -13.63 0.20 11.41
N TYR A 77 -12.49 0.88 11.28
CA TYR A 77 -11.35 0.36 10.53
C TYR A 77 -10.82 -0.97 11.08
N LYS A 78 -10.95 -1.22 12.39
CA LYS A 78 -10.46 -2.42 13.07
C LYS A 78 -11.43 -3.59 13.03
N GLN A 79 -12.64 -3.41 12.52
CA GLN A 79 -13.58 -4.51 12.34
C GLN A 79 -13.04 -5.51 11.31
N ASP A 80 -13.24 -6.80 11.61
CA ASP A 80 -12.77 -7.90 10.77
C ASP A 80 -13.49 -8.00 9.41
N SER A 81 -14.66 -7.40 9.29
CA SER A 81 -15.39 -7.21 8.03
C SER A 81 -14.78 -6.13 7.14
N ILE A 82 -14.06 -5.16 7.73
CA ILE A 82 -13.50 -4.00 7.02
C ILE A 82 -12.02 -4.19 6.73
N SER A 83 -11.26 -4.73 7.69
CA SER A 83 -9.85 -5.06 7.53
C SER A 83 -9.51 -6.41 8.16
N ARG A 84 -8.51 -7.12 7.62
CA ARG A 84 -8.01 -8.38 8.16
C ARG A 84 -6.59 -8.24 8.67
N ILE A 85 -6.29 -8.92 9.76
CA ILE A 85 -4.93 -9.03 10.29
C ILE A 85 -4.10 -9.87 9.33
N LEU A 86 -2.90 -9.40 8.98
CA LEU A 86 -1.96 -10.17 8.19
C LEU A 86 -1.30 -11.26 9.07
N PRO A 87 -1.14 -12.49 8.57
CA PRO A 87 -0.68 -13.63 9.38
C PRO A 87 0.82 -13.63 9.68
N GLY A 88 1.63 -12.82 8.97
CA GLY A 88 3.08 -12.89 9.07
C GLY A 88 3.62 -12.35 10.41
N LYS A 89 4.42 -13.14 11.13
CA LYS A 89 5.06 -12.72 12.40
C LYS A 89 5.94 -11.46 12.29
N LYS A 90 6.54 -11.22 11.12
CA LYS A 90 7.36 -10.02 10.85
C LYS A 90 6.54 -8.83 10.34
N GLU A 91 5.23 -9.00 10.14
CA GLU A 91 4.35 -7.99 9.56
C GLU A 91 3.71 -7.11 10.63
N TYR A 92 4.53 -6.35 11.32
CA TYR A 92 4.06 -5.38 12.33
C TYR A 92 4.50 -3.95 11.98
N VAL A 93 3.82 -2.97 12.57
CA VAL A 93 4.17 -1.55 12.53
C VAL A 93 4.51 -1.08 13.94
N SER A 94 5.60 -0.33 14.09
CA SER A 94 5.97 0.31 15.35
C SER A 94 5.49 1.75 15.37
N VAL A 95 4.40 2.00 16.08
CA VAL A 95 3.79 3.32 16.24
C VAL A 95 4.34 3.97 17.51
N LYS A 96 4.66 5.26 17.44
CA LYS A 96 5.13 6.05 18.58
C LYS A 96 3.94 6.80 19.17
N ASP A 97 3.71 6.62 20.46
CA ASP A 97 2.70 7.40 21.18
C ASP A 97 3.15 8.86 21.28
N PRO A 98 2.31 9.82 20.83
CA PRO A 98 2.68 11.23 20.84
C PRO A 98 2.79 11.81 22.26
N VAL A 99 2.06 11.23 23.22
CA VAL A 99 2.03 11.69 24.62
C VAL A 99 3.17 11.10 25.44
N THR A 100 3.34 9.78 25.39
CA THR A 100 4.30 9.07 26.25
C THR A 100 5.68 8.88 25.60
N GLY A 101 5.76 9.07 24.28
CA GLY A 101 6.97 8.82 23.48
C GLY A 101 7.36 7.36 23.33
N LYS A 102 6.61 6.42 23.95
CA LYS A 102 6.86 4.98 23.87
C LYS A 102 6.47 4.44 22.50
N ARG A 103 7.15 3.38 22.07
CA ARG A 103 6.83 2.69 20.82
C ARG A 103 6.09 1.39 21.11
N THR A 104 4.91 1.25 20.53
CA THR A 104 4.08 0.04 20.60
C THR A 104 4.07 -0.65 19.24
N LYS A 105 4.07 -1.98 19.23
CA LYS A 105 4.02 -2.78 18.00
C LYS A 105 2.58 -3.24 17.77
N TYR A 106 2.06 -2.96 16.59
CA TYR A 106 0.74 -3.42 16.14
C TYR A 106 0.91 -4.33 14.93
N GLN A 107 0.19 -5.45 14.91
CA GLN A 107 0.15 -6.32 13.74
C GLN A 107 -0.49 -5.57 12.56
N LYS A 108 0.09 -5.68 11.36
CA LYS A 108 -0.48 -5.05 10.17
C LYS A 108 -1.86 -5.63 9.88
N ARG A 109 -2.76 -4.75 9.45
CA ARG A 109 -4.06 -5.08 8.90
C ARG A 109 -4.13 -4.59 7.47
N ILE A 110 -4.78 -5.35 6.60
CA ILE A 110 -5.09 -4.95 5.24
C ILE A 110 -6.59 -4.68 5.16
N LEU A 111 -7.00 -3.58 4.54
CA LEU A 111 -8.42 -3.38 4.20
C LEU A 111 -8.89 -4.54 3.32
N ILE A 112 -10.17 -4.90 3.35
CA ILE A 112 -10.72 -5.92 2.43
C ILE A 112 -11.20 -5.26 1.12
N MET A 113 -11.47 -3.96 1.18
CA MET A 113 -12.10 -3.19 0.12
C MET A 113 -11.36 -1.88 -0.11
N LYS A 114 -11.73 -1.15 -1.17
CA LYS A 114 -11.14 0.16 -1.45
C LYS A 114 -11.54 1.16 -0.38
N LEU A 115 -10.67 2.13 -0.10
CA LEU A 115 -10.92 3.15 0.92
C LEU A 115 -12.22 3.96 0.68
N LYS A 116 -12.59 4.16 -0.60
CA LYS A 116 -13.85 4.83 -0.97
C LYS A 116 -15.08 3.97 -0.66
N GLU A 117 -15.00 2.66 -0.85
CA GLU A 117 -16.07 1.70 -0.54
C GLU A 117 -16.27 1.63 0.98
N ALA A 118 -15.17 1.50 1.73
CA ALA A 118 -15.20 1.52 3.20
C ALA A 118 -15.81 2.83 3.74
N TYR A 119 -15.51 3.97 3.12
CA TYR A 119 -16.13 5.25 3.49
C TYR A 119 -17.64 5.30 3.23
N GLN A 120 -18.10 4.69 2.14
CA GLN A 120 -19.52 4.62 1.82
C GLN A 120 -20.26 3.74 2.83
N LEU A 121 -19.71 2.58 3.18
CA LEU A 121 -20.25 1.72 4.25
C LEU A 121 -20.28 2.46 5.60
N PHE A 122 -19.20 3.16 5.95
CA PHE A 122 -19.15 3.93 7.18
C PHE A 122 -20.27 4.98 7.25
N LYS A 123 -20.60 5.65 6.13
CA LYS A 123 -21.71 6.61 6.08
C LYS A 123 -23.08 5.98 6.27
N GLU A 124 -23.25 4.74 5.82
CA GLU A 124 -24.51 4.01 5.92
C GLU A 124 -24.74 3.51 7.35
N GLU A 125 -23.66 3.08 8.02
CA GLU A 125 -23.71 2.54 9.37
C GLU A 125 -23.63 3.63 10.46
N ALA A 126 -22.79 4.65 10.27
CA ALA A 126 -22.49 5.65 11.28
C ALA A 126 -23.39 6.89 11.15
N LYS A 127 -23.85 7.40 12.30
CA LYS A 127 -24.66 8.63 12.39
C LYS A 127 -23.80 9.91 12.43
N ILE A 128 -22.53 9.82 12.03
CA ILE A 128 -21.56 10.91 12.10
C ILE A 128 -21.32 11.50 10.72
N TYR A 129 -21.42 12.82 10.61
CA TYR A 129 -21.01 13.52 9.39
C TYR A 129 -19.48 13.71 9.37
N ILE A 130 -18.81 13.01 8.45
CA ILE A 130 -17.37 13.13 8.23
C ILE A 130 -17.05 13.18 6.73
N GLY A 131 -16.15 14.06 6.32
CA GLY A 131 -15.64 14.14 4.95
C GLY A 131 -14.63 13.03 4.64
N PHE A 132 -14.54 12.62 3.38
CA PHE A 132 -13.63 11.54 2.94
C PHE A 132 -12.17 11.78 3.34
N SER A 133 -11.66 13.00 3.15
CA SER A 133 -10.27 13.34 3.50
C SER A 133 -9.98 13.16 4.98
N THR A 134 -10.93 13.53 5.85
CA THR A 134 -10.80 13.38 7.30
C THR A 134 -10.91 11.91 7.70
N PHE A 135 -11.84 11.18 7.10
CA PHE A 135 -11.97 9.73 7.29
C PHE A 135 -10.70 8.97 6.88
N ALA A 136 -10.10 9.33 5.74
CA ALA A 136 -8.85 8.76 5.27
C ALA A 136 -7.66 9.11 6.19
N ALA A 137 -7.62 10.33 6.73
CA ALA A 137 -6.57 10.78 7.65
C ALA A 137 -6.67 10.12 9.04
N LEU A 138 -7.87 9.72 9.47
CA LEU A 138 -8.10 9.00 10.73
C LEU A 138 -7.80 7.51 10.65
N ARG A 139 -7.41 7.00 9.47
CA ARG A 139 -7.03 5.60 9.31
C ARG A 139 -5.83 5.28 10.22
N PRO A 140 -5.93 4.24 11.08
CA PRO A 140 -4.81 3.83 11.92
C PRO A 140 -3.58 3.44 11.08
N ALA A 141 -2.38 3.68 11.62
CA ALA A 141 -1.12 3.42 10.92
C ALA A 141 -0.88 1.93 10.64
N GLU A 142 -1.49 1.05 11.44
CA GLU A 142 -1.46 -0.39 11.25
C GLU A 142 -2.42 -0.88 10.16
N VAL A 143 -3.35 -0.05 9.67
CA VAL A 143 -4.33 -0.42 8.63
C VAL A 143 -3.88 0.09 7.27
N PHE A 144 -3.56 -0.83 6.37
CA PHE A 144 -3.07 -0.55 5.03
C PHE A 144 -4.19 -0.66 4.00
N PRO A 145 -4.22 0.22 2.99
CA PRO A 145 -5.11 0.07 1.86
C PRO A 145 -4.69 -1.13 1.01
N VAL A 146 -5.67 -1.79 0.42
CA VAL A 146 -5.39 -2.83 -0.58
C VAL A 146 -4.75 -2.20 -1.80
N SER A 147 -3.70 -2.83 -2.32
CA SER A 147 -3.20 -2.57 -3.66
C SER A 147 -4.00 -3.39 -4.69
N GLN A 148 -4.04 -2.94 -5.94
CA GLN A 148 -4.71 -3.68 -7.01
C GLN A 148 -4.19 -5.13 -7.15
N ARG A 149 -2.89 -5.33 -6.90
CA ARG A 149 -2.26 -6.66 -6.90
C ARG A 149 -2.90 -7.61 -5.90
N ASP A 150 -3.30 -7.14 -4.71
CA ASP A 150 -3.84 -8.04 -3.67
C ASP A 150 -5.27 -8.52 -3.98
N HIS A 151 -5.97 -7.88 -4.95
CA HIS A 151 -7.29 -8.31 -5.43
C HIS A 151 -7.20 -9.27 -6.63
N GLU A 152 -6.05 -9.39 -7.28
CA GLU A 152 -5.87 -10.14 -8.53
C GLU A 152 -5.35 -11.57 -8.30
N VAL A 153 -5.07 -11.96 -7.05
CA VAL A 153 -4.60 -13.31 -6.71
C VAL A 153 -5.80 -14.22 -6.43
N CYS A 154 -6.06 -15.17 -7.33
CA CYS A 154 -7.06 -16.21 -7.11
C CYS A 154 -6.46 -17.39 -6.34
N MET A 155 -6.83 -17.56 -5.07
CA MET A 155 -6.44 -18.73 -4.26
C MET A 155 -7.50 -19.84 -4.30
N CYS A 156 -8.16 -20.04 -5.46
CA CYS A 156 -9.18 -21.09 -5.56
C CYS A 156 -8.51 -22.45 -5.72
N MET A 157 -9.19 -23.50 -5.25
CA MET A 157 -8.67 -24.88 -5.32
C MET A 157 -8.29 -25.31 -6.75
N TYR A 158 -8.94 -24.76 -7.78
CA TYR A 158 -8.65 -25.10 -9.17
C TYR A 158 -7.32 -24.54 -9.64
N HIS A 159 -7.04 -23.26 -9.37
CA HIS A 159 -5.75 -22.65 -9.69
C HIS A 159 -4.62 -23.27 -8.86
N GLU A 160 -4.83 -23.47 -7.55
CA GLU A 160 -3.80 -24.06 -6.71
C GLU A 160 -3.47 -25.51 -7.08
N ASN A 161 -4.48 -26.33 -7.37
CA ASN A 161 -4.24 -27.73 -7.73
C ASN A 161 -3.50 -27.89 -9.06
N ILE A 162 -3.80 -27.05 -10.06
CA ILE A 162 -3.09 -27.12 -11.35
C ILE A 162 -1.65 -26.62 -11.21
N GLU A 163 -1.40 -25.59 -10.39
CA GLU A 163 -0.04 -25.11 -10.12
C GLU A 163 0.80 -26.16 -9.39
N MET A 164 0.24 -26.82 -8.37
CA MET A 164 0.90 -27.93 -7.68
C MET A 164 1.24 -29.09 -8.64
N LEU A 165 0.36 -29.38 -9.61
CA LEU A 165 0.62 -30.40 -10.62
C LEU A 165 1.72 -29.96 -11.59
N LEU A 166 1.68 -28.73 -12.09
CA LEU A 166 2.70 -28.17 -12.98
C LEU A 166 4.08 -28.15 -12.34
N ASP A 167 4.17 -27.78 -11.06
CA ASP A 167 5.41 -27.81 -10.29
C ASP A 167 5.96 -29.23 -10.12
N CYS A 168 5.09 -30.22 -9.94
CA CYS A 168 5.49 -31.61 -9.88
C CYS A 168 6.03 -32.09 -11.24
N LEU A 169 5.29 -31.82 -12.32
CA LEU A 169 5.70 -32.20 -13.67
C LEU A 169 7.01 -31.52 -14.10
N ASN A 170 7.23 -30.25 -13.76
CA ASN A 170 8.47 -29.53 -14.03
C ASN A 170 9.69 -30.08 -13.28
N LYS A 171 9.50 -30.81 -12.17
CA LYS A 171 10.60 -31.48 -11.46
C LYS A 171 11.02 -32.79 -12.13
N ILE A 172 10.06 -33.46 -12.76
CA ILE A 172 10.24 -34.76 -13.42
C ILE A 172 10.72 -34.56 -14.85
N ASN A 173 10.06 -33.65 -15.58
CA ASN A 173 10.36 -33.36 -16.97
C ASN A 173 11.64 -32.51 -17.08
N LYS A 174 12.74 -33.15 -17.50
CA LYS A 174 14.04 -32.50 -17.72
C LYS A 174 14.19 -31.93 -19.14
N THR A 175 13.33 -32.32 -20.08
CA THR A 175 13.46 -31.98 -21.51
C THR A 175 12.63 -30.76 -21.88
N VAL A 176 11.40 -30.66 -21.37
CA VAL A 176 10.47 -29.58 -21.67
C VAL A 176 10.00 -28.91 -20.39
N LYS A 177 10.27 -27.61 -20.28
CA LYS A 177 9.75 -26.80 -19.18
C LYS A 177 8.30 -26.40 -19.45
N LEU A 178 7.42 -26.81 -18.56
CA LEU A 178 5.99 -26.47 -18.55
C LEU A 178 5.75 -25.11 -17.91
N PRO A 179 4.58 -24.49 -18.17
CA PRO A 179 4.12 -23.29 -17.48
C PRO A 179 4.29 -23.36 -15.96
N THR A 180 4.73 -22.26 -15.36
CA THR A 180 4.96 -22.17 -13.91
C THR A 180 3.73 -21.75 -13.11
N ASN A 181 2.66 -21.31 -13.77
CA ASN A 181 1.43 -20.92 -13.11
C ASN A 181 0.21 -21.20 -14.00
N ALA A 182 -0.97 -21.18 -13.40
CA ALA A 182 -2.21 -21.52 -14.08
C ALA A 182 -2.59 -20.53 -15.19
N GLU A 183 -2.23 -19.25 -15.03
CA GLU A 183 -2.55 -18.20 -16.00
C GLU A 183 -1.80 -18.42 -17.32
N ILE A 184 -0.51 -18.76 -17.26
CA ILE A 184 0.29 -19.08 -18.44
C ILE A 184 -0.23 -20.36 -19.09
N ALA A 185 -0.52 -21.40 -18.31
CA ALA A 185 -1.08 -22.65 -18.83
C ALA A 185 -2.42 -22.42 -19.54
N MET A 186 -3.29 -21.57 -19.00
CA MET A 186 -4.54 -21.19 -19.65
C MET A 186 -4.25 -20.50 -20.99
N LYS A 187 -3.39 -19.48 -21.01
CA LYS A 187 -3.04 -18.73 -22.24
C LYS A 187 -2.46 -19.61 -23.34
N GLU A 188 -1.67 -20.63 -22.99
CA GLU A 188 -1.10 -21.54 -23.98
C GLU A 188 -2.12 -22.48 -24.61
N THR A 189 -3.26 -22.72 -23.93
CA THR A 189 -4.26 -23.68 -24.39
C THR A 189 -5.46 -22.99 -25.04
N VAL A 190 -5.55 -21.66 -25.06
CA VAL A 190 -6.67 -20.90 -25.65
C VAL A 190 -6.16 -19.88 -26.67
N CYS A 191 -6.95 -19.57 -27.70
CA CYS A 191 -6.60 -18.51 -28.67
C CYS A 191 -6.63 -17.11 -28.03
N ASP A 192 -7.67 -16.84 -27.24
CA ASP A 192 -7.88 -15.57 -26.55
C ASP A 192 -8.53 -15.81 -25.18
N ASN A 193 -7.85 -15.38 -24.12
CA ASN A 193 -8.32 -15.54 -22.74
C ASN A 193 -9.45 -14.56 -22.36
N LYS A 194 -9.75 -13.58 -23.22
CA LYS A 194 -10.91 -12.68 -23.07
C LYS A 194 -12.17 -13.21 -23.74
N SER A 195 -12.03 -14.18 -24.65
CA SER A 195 -13.15 -14.79 -25.35
C SER A 195 -13.80 -15.88 -24.50
N LEU A 196 -15.01 -15.61 -23.98
CA LEU A 196 -15.77 -16.58 -23.20
C LEU A 196 -16.04 -17.89 -23.98
N SER A 197 -16.27 -17.79 -25.29
CA SER A 197 -16.50 -18.96 -26.15
C SER A 197 -15.25 -19.84 -26.22
N CYS A 198 -14.07 -19.22 -26.33
CA CYS A 198 -12.78 -19.89 -26.37
C CYS A 198 -12.47 -20.56 -25.02
N CYS A 199 -12.61 -19.83 -23.91
CA CYS A 199 -12.40 -20.36 -22.56
C CYS A 199 -13.37 -21.49 -22.21
N LYS A 200 -14.57 -21.51 -22.80
CA LYS A 200 -15.55 -22.62 -22.68
C LYS A 200 -15.29 -23.79 -23.63
N ARG A 201 -14.20 -23.78 -24.41
CA ARG A 201 -13.85 -24.84 -25.39
C ARG A 201 -14.89 -25.03 -26.51
N ASN A 202 -15.64 -23.99 -26.83
CA ASN A 202 -16.51 -24.00 -28.02
C ASN A 202 -15.76 -23.61 -29.30
N CYS A 203 -14.51 -23.15 -29.17
CA CYS A 203 -13.62 -22.88 -30.29
C CYS A 203 -12.96 -24.19 -30.79
N LYS A 204 -12.83 -24.34 -32.10
CA LYS A 204 -12.18 -25.50 -32.75
C LYS A 204 -10.69 -25.31 -33.02
N GLU A 205 -10.17 -24.09 -32.82
CA GLU A 205 -8.80 -23.71 -33.19
C GLU A 205 -7.78 -23.92 -32.05
N CYS A 206 -8.25 -23.94 -30.80
CA CYS A 206 -7.41 -24.20 -29.64
C CYS A 206 -7.86 -25.45 -28.90
N GLY A 207 -6.95 -26.07 -28.16
CA GLY A 207 -7.22 -27.27 -27.41
C GLY A 207 -6.14 -27.51 -26.37
N VAL A 208 -6.28 -28.63 -25.68
CA VAL A 208 -5.23 -29.12 -24.77
C VAL A 208 -4.32 -30.12 -25.46
N ASP A 209 -4.68 -30.68 -26.62
CA ASP A 209 -3.97 -31.81 -27.24
C ASP A 209 -2.51 -31.51 -27.55
N ALA A 210 -2.21 -30.37 -28.16
CA ALA A 210 -0.83 -29.96 -28.40
C ALA A 210 -0.04 -29.77 -27.10
N TRP A 211 -0.71 -29.28 -26.06
CA TRP A 211 -0.11 -29.07 -24.74
C TRP A 211 0.14 -30.40 -24.03
N VAL A 212 -0.84 -31.30 -24.04
CA VAL A 212 -0.80 -32.66 -23.51
C VAL A 212 0.27 -33.47 -24.24
N ASN A 213 0.38 -33.38 -25.56
CA ASN A 213 1.43 -34.08 -26.31
C ASN A 213 2.84 -33.61 -25.92
N ARG A 214 3.02 -32.31 -25.59
CA ARG A 214 4.30 -31.82 -25.03
C ARG A 214 4.59 -32.36 -23.63
N VAL A 215 3.54 -32.68 -22.86
CA VAL A 215 3.66 -33.19 -21.49
C VAL A 215 3.80 -34.71 -21.46
N ILE A 216 3.06 -35.43 -22.31
CA ILE A 216 2.95 -36.90 -22.32
C ILE A 216 4.04 -37.55 -23.16
N ASN A 217 4.58 -36.89 -24.19
CA ASN A 217 5.75 -37.39 -24.92
C ASN A 217 7.03 -37.20 -24.09
N PHE A 218 7.05 -37.77 -22.89
CA PHE A 218 8.30 -38.17 -22.26
C PHE A 218 8.99 -39.13 -23.22
N ASP A 219 10.26 -38.92 -23.49
CA ASP A 219 11.05 -40.00 -24.07
C ASP A 219 10.96 -41.17 -23.07
N GLU A 220 10.48 -42.34 -23.48
CA GLU A 220 10.40 -43.51 -22.57
C GLU A 220 11.79 -43.82 -21.97
N ASN A 221 12.86 -43.39 -22.63
CA ASN A 221 14.24 -43.47 -22.15
C ASN A 221 14.58 -42.49 -21.01
N ASP A 222 13.77 -41.46 -20.75
CA ASP A 222 13.95 -40.47 -19.67
C ASP A 222 13.19 -40.84 -18.39
N LEU A 223 12.33 -41.87 -18.45
CA LEU A 223 11.61 -42.39 -17.31
C LEU A 223 12.38 -43.60 -16.75
N GLU A 224 12.94 -43.47 -15.55
CA GLU A 224 13.32 -44.67 -14.79
C GLU A 224 12.04 -45.50 -14.55
N GLU A 225 12.09 -46.81 -14.78
CA GLU A 225 10.94 -47.75 -14.72
C GLU A 225 10.11 -47.63 -13.41
N ASP A 226 10.65 -46.99 -12.37
CA ASP A 226 10.07 -46.84 -11.04
C ASP A 226 9.82 -45.37 -10.61
N MET A 227 9.74 -44.39 -11.52
CA MET A 227 9.47 -42.98 -11.15
C MET A 227 8.00 -42.76 -10.68
N GLU A 228 7.70 -43.17 -9.46
CA GLU A 228 6.51 -42.76 -8.73
C GLU A 228 6.67 -41.31 -8.24
N THR A 229 5.72 -40.45 -8.59
CA THR A 229 5.69 -39.08 -8.09
C THR A 229 4.41 -38.76 -7.35
N ASN A 230 4.58 -38.05 -6.24
CA ASN A 230 3.50 -37.65 -5.36
C ASN A 230 3.38 -36.12 -5.39
N PHE A 231 2.14 -35.61 -5.48
CA PHE A 231 1.86 -34.20 -5.35
C PHE A 231 0.65 -33.97 -4.43
N TYR A 232 0.67 -32.83 -3.74
CA TYR A 232 -0.44 -32.42 -2.90
C TYR A 232 -1.58 -31.88 -3.78
N LYS A 233 -2.82 -32.16 -3.38
CA LYS A 233 -4.00 -31.54 -3.97
C LYS A 233 -5.00 -31.17 -2.89
N TRP A 234 -5.54 -29.96 -2.99
CA TRP A 234 -6.68 -29.50 -2.22
C TRP A 234 -7.92 -30.29 -2.62
N LYS A 235 -8.61 -30.85 -1.63
CA LYS A 235 -9.93 -31.46 -1.79
C LYS A 235 -10.95 -30.60 -1.05
N ARG A 236 -12.16 -30.49 -1.61
CA ARG A 236 -13.30 -29.93 -0.89
C ARG A 236 -13.70 -30.98 0.16
N ILE A 237 -13.78 -30.56 1.41
CA ILE A 237 -14.24 -31.38 2.54
C ILE A 237 -15.75 -31.46 2.50
#